data_AF-A0A413UDZ1-F1
#
_entry.id   AF-A0A413UDZ1-F1
#
_cell.length_a   1.000
_cell.length_b   1.000
_cell.length_c   1.000
_cell.angle_alpha   90.00
_cell.angle_beta   90.00
_cell.angle_gamma   90.00
#
_symmetry.space_group_name_H-M   'P 1'
#
loop_
_entity.id
_entity.type
_entity.pdbx_description
1 polymer ?
#
loop_
_entity_poly.entity_id
_entity_poly.type
_entity_poly.pdbx_seq_one_letter_code
_entity_poly.pdbx_strand_id
1 'polypeptide(L)' 'MDINVQKNGIGSAIVNELIEYLTTLKYKEVRLGWINGNLQAEHFWIKNGFCPIKEDRVILANRTIK' A
#
# COMPACT_ATOMS: atom_id res chain seq x y z
N MET A 1 -12.05 -4.71 3.40
CA MET A 1 -12.82 -3.58 2.82
C MET A 1 -14.07 -4.15 2.19
N ASP A 2 -15.24 -3.57 2.47
CA ASP A 2 -16.51 -4.05 1.90
C ASP A 2 -16.39 -4.13 0.37
N ILE A 3 -16.82 -5.25 -0.22
CA ILE A 3 -16.66 -5.51 -1.66
C ILE A 3 -17.40 -4.45 -2.50
N ASN A 4 -18.48 -3.87 -1.97
CA ASN A 4 -19.31 -2.89 -2.66
C ASN A 4 -18.64 -1.50 -2.76
N VAL A 5 -17.59 -1.25 -1.97
CA VAL A 5 -16.84 0.02 -1.99
C VAL A 5 -15.44 -0.13 -2.59
N GLN A 6 -15.03 -1.35 -2.95
CA GLN A 6 -13.80 -1.59 -3.68
C GLN A 6 -13.89 -1.07 -5.12
N LYS A 7 -12.74 -0.87 -5.78
CA LYS A 7 -12.60 -0.39 -7.18
C LYS A 7 -13.08 1.04 -7.47
N ASN A 8 -13.71 1.73 -6.52
CA ASN A 8 -14.13 3.13 -6.65
C ASN A 8 -13.06 4.16 -6.23
N GLY A 9 -11.79 3.76 -6.21
CA GLY A 9 -10.68 4.65 -5.82
C GLY A 9 -10.56 4.95 -4.32
N ILE A 10 -11.54 4.56 -3.50
CA ILE A 10 -11.59 4.83 -2.05
C ILE A 10 -10.33 4.30 -1.34
N GLY A 11 -9.86 3.10 -1.70
CA GLY A 11 -8.64 2.53 -1.12
C GLY A 11 -7.40 3.39 -1.40
N SER A 12 -7.29 3.97 -2.60
CA SER A 12 -6.19 4.87 -2.92
C SER A 12 -6.30 6.21 -2.19
N ALA A 13 -7.51 6.74 -2.02
CA ALA A 13 -7.74 7.95 -1.24
C ALA A 13 -7.29 7.77 0.22
N ILE A 14 -7.67 6.65 0.86
CA ILE A 14 -7.27 6.32 2.23
C ILE A 14 -5.74 6.22 2.34
N VAL A 15 -5.07 5.56 1.38
CA VAL A 15 -3.61 5.42 1.40
C VAL A 15 -2.90 6.77 1.21
N ASN A 16 -3.44 7.64 0.36
CA ASN A 16 -2.87 8.96 0.14
C ASN A 16 -3.02 9.87 1.37
N GLU A 17 -4.20 9.93 1.97
CA GLU A 17 -4.43 10.67 3.22
C GLU A 17 -3.54 10.13 4.36
N LEU A 18 -3.48 8.80 4.45
CA LEU A 18 -2.40 7.98 5.02
C LEU A 18 -1.03 8.68 5.02
N ILE A 19 -0.49 8.74 3.82
CA ILE A 19 0.87 9.15 3.55
C ILE A 19 1.07 10.63 3.80
N GLU A 20 0.12 11.47 3.43
CA GLU A 20 0.15 12.91 3.70
C GLU A 20 0.29 13.17 5.20
N TYR A 21 -0.53 12.50 6.02
CA TYR A 21 -0.46 12.64 7.46
C TYR A 21 0.89 12.16 8.01
N LEU A 22 1.39 11.00 7.60
CA LEU A 22 2.69 10.48 8.04
C LEU A 22 3.87 11.36 7.61
N THR A 23 3.78 12.01 6.45
CA THR A 23 4.75 13.03 6.02
C THR A 23 4.77 14.21 7.01
N THR A 24 3.62 14.68 7.49
CA THR A 24 3.59 15.77 8.51
C THR A 24 4.31 15.39 9.81
N LEU A 25 4.30 14.10 10.14
CA LEU A 25 4.98 13.53 11.30
C LEU A 25 6.47 13.20 11.05
N LYS A 26 7.00 13.51 9.85
CA LYS A 26 8.40 13.26 9.44
C LYS A 26 8.82 11.79 9.42
N TYR A 27 7.87 10.88 9.22
CA TYR A 27 8.22 9.50 8.88
C TYR A 27 8.89 9.45 7.51
N LYS A 28 9.79 8.48 7.31
CA LYS A 28 10.58 8.36 6.07
C LYS A 28 10.04 7.32 5.09
N GLU A 29 9.35 6.31 5.62
CA GLU A 29 8.82 5.22 4.81
C GLU A 29 7.61 4.58 5.50
N VAL A 30 6.74 3.98 4.68
CA VAL A 30 5.64 3.11 5.12
C VAL A 30 5.95 1.71 4.64
N ARG A 31 5.76 0.70 5.50
CA ARG A 31 5.97 -0.71 5.18
C ARG A 31 4.72 -1.52 5.42
N LEU A 32 4.48 -2.51 4.56
CA LEU A 32 3.36 -3.44 4.67
C LEU A 32 3.71 -4.79 4.06
N GLY A 33 2.82 -5.77 4.20
CA GLY A 33 2.93 -7.02 3.48
C GLY A 33 1.58 -7.58 3.02
N TRP A 34 1.60 -8.34 1.93
CA TRP A 34 0.44 -9.08 1.42
C TRP A 34 0.80 -10.54 1.13
N ILE A 35 -0.21 -11.40 1.12
CA ILE A 35 -0.02 -12.84 0.83
C ILE A 35 0.41 -13.02 -0.64
N ASN A 36 1.45 -13.82 -0.85
CA ASN A 36 1.94 -14.15 -2.19
C ASN A 36 0.85 -14.91 -2.98
N GLY A 37 0.69 -14.57 -4.26
CA GLY A 37 -0.40 -15.05 -5.12
C GLY A 37 -1.67 -14.20 -5.06
N ASN A 38 -1.76 -13.20 -4.18
CA ASN A 38 -2.86 -12.23 -4.19
C ASN A 38 -2.59 -11.10 -5.20
N LEU A 39 -2.88 -11.38 -6.47
CA LEU A 39 -2.70 -10.43 -7.59
C LEU A 39 -3.49 -9.12 -7.41
N GLN A 40 -4.65 -9.17 -6.74
CA GLN A 40 -5.44 -7.96 -6.49
C GLN A 40 -4.70 -7.02 -5.52
N ALA A 41 -4.17 -7.56 -4.43
CA ALA A 41 -3.40 -6.78 -3.46
C ALA A 41 -2.11 -6.27 -4.09
N GLU A 42 -1.40 -7.11 -4.84
CA GLU A 42 -0.17 -6.75 -5.54
C GLU A 42 -0.38 -5.56 -6.48
N HIS A 43 -1.34 -5.66 -7.41
CA HIS A 43 -1.65 -4.56 -8.31
C HIS A 43 -2.08 -3.29 -7.56
N PHE A 44 -2.83 -3.44 -6.47
CA PHE A 44 -3.24 -2.30 -5.66
C PHE A 44 -2.05 -1.59 -5.00
N TRP A 45 -1.14 -2.32 -4.35
CA TRP A 45 -0.02 -1.71 -3.63
C TRP A 45 1.02 -1.12 -4.58
N ILE A 46 1.32 -1.81 -5.69
CA ILE A 46 2.22 -1.29 -6.73
C ILE A 46 1.63 0.00 -7.34
N LYS A 47 0.33 0.02 -7.65
CA LYS A 47 -0.35 1.23 -8.15
C LYS A 47 -0.27 2.40 -7.14
N ASN A 48 -0.27 2.10 -5.85
CA ASN A 48 -0.14 3.11 -4.79
C ASN A 48 1.32 3.40 -4.41
N GLY A 49 2.29 3.05 -5.26
CA GLY A 49 3.70 3.45 -5.11
C GLY A 49 4.52 2.65 -4.09
N PHE A 50 4.02 1.48 -3.67
CA PHE A 50 4.81 0.55 -2.86
C PHE A 50 5.68 -0.34 -3.77
N CYS A 51 6.92 -0.55 -3.35
CA CYS A 51 7.90 -1.40 -4.02
C CYS A 51 8.12 -2.68 -3.20
N PRO A 52 8.00 -3.88 -3.81
CA PRO A 52 8.36 -5.14 -3.16
C PRO A 52 9.84 -5.14 -2.73
N ILE A 53 10.11 -5.62 -1.53
CA ILE A 53 11.45 -5.72 -0.91
C ILE A 53 11.86 -7.17 -0.70
N LYS A 54 10.89 -8.03 -0.36
CA LYS A 54 11.13 -9.46 -0.12
C LYS A 54 9.90 -10.24 -0.54
N GLU A 55 10.13 -11.33 -1.27
CA GLU A 55 9.10 -12.27 -1.68
C GLU A 55 9.32 -13.61 -0.99
N ASP A 56 8.31 -14.05 -0.24
CA ASP A 56 8.22 -15.37 0.38
C ASP A 56 6.72 -15.75 0.40
N ARG A 57 6.21 -16.45 1.42
CA ARG A 57 4.77 -16.63 1.66
C ARG A 57 4.01 -15.29 1.75
N VAL A 58 4.72 -14.25 2.19
CA VAL A 58 4.24 -12.86 2.25
C VAL A 58 5.20 -12.01 1.43
N ILE A 59 4.67 -11.16 0.58
CA ILE A 59 5.41 -10.11 -0.11
C ILE A 59 5.48 -8.90 0.83
N LEU A 60 6.69 -8.48 1.21
CA LEU A 60 6.92 -7.25 1.96
C LEU A 60 7.19 -6.11 0.99
N ALA A 61 6.64 -4.93 1.25
CA ALA A 61 6.85 -3.75 0.42
C ALA A 61 7.01 -2.47 1.23
N ASN A 62 7.67 -1.47 0.63
CA ASN A 62 7.77 -0.13 1.19
C ASN A 62 7.40 0.97 0.19
N ARG A 63 6.96 2.10 0.71
CA ARG A 63 6.87 3.36 -0.03
C ARG A 63 7.66 4.42 0.74
N THR A 64 8.64 5.03 0.08
CA THR A 64 9.33 6.20 0.61
C THR A 64 8.39 7.39 0.57
N ILE A 65 8.33 8.12 1.67
CA ILE A 65 7.51 9.33 1.80
C ILE A 65 8.46 10.51 2.03
N LYS A 66 8.18 11.63 1.34
CA LYS A 66 9.01 12.85 1.34
C LYS A 66 8.35 13.90 2.20
#